data_AF-A0A2H5BS03-F1
#
_entry.id   AF-A0A2H5BS03-F1
#
_cell.length_a   1.000
_cell.length_b   1.000
_cell.length_c   1.000
_cell.angle_alpha   90.00
_cell.angle_beta   90.00
_cell.angle_gamma   90.00
#
_symmetry.space_group_name_H-M   'P 1'
#
loop_
_entity.id
_entity.type
_entity.pdbx_description
1 polymer ?
#
loop_
_entity_poly.entity_id
_entity_poly.type
_entity_poly.pdbx_seq_one_letter_code
_entity_poly.pdbx_strand_id
1 'polypeptide(L)'
;MKTFRASNADSFLTLADWLPGISGHDDAHLNLFEPVSEDFRHIQTTGKRLSSLTHWRYYYAFSSPQNVLPTDFFNELFKQAGVPENQQQLSEKLLSKINSVGSLSGTWFEHILSRLTPGLIKERNFEECAGLIQFFFDHTDEVSTRFRIRNTWFSLRETGINQVVRHLLKHMQNIDETRTVTQMEKLIVTGASPFWIADFMRDLIWEHGLAQNAVPSPSDALFSRDITERLRDRFAERMSQPELKQQLLLRQSILGYLYAWRDMSSDEAVKQWVREVTATDEGLVNLLIRLQTSVFSSHRGAYRRIARDQVSPFFDDWSAVEEKLKVMLSGNELTPEQEELKSALGNDD
;
A
#
# COMPACT_ATOMS: atom_id res chain seq x y z
N MET A 1 25.49 47.23 -13.46
CA MET A 1 24.52 46.20 -13.92
C MET A 1 25.22 44.86 -13.82
N LYS A 2 24.86 44.00 -12.86
CA LYS A 2 25.41 42.63 -12.79
C LYS A 2 24.69 41.79 -13.85
N THR A 3 25.41 41.40 -14.89
CA THR A 3 24.96 40.40 -15.86
C THR A 3 24.76 39.08 -15.12
N PHE A 4 23.52 38.63 -15.00
CA PHE A 4 23.24 37.26 -14.58
C PHE A 4 23.86 36.34 -15.63
N ARG A 5 24.66 35.35 -15.21
CA ARG A 5 25.09 34.26 -16.09
C ARG A 5 23.82 33.60 -16.63
N ALA A 6 23.80 33.28 -17.93
CA ALA A 6 22.75 32.44 -18.50
C ALA A 6 22.60 31.19 -17.63
N SER A 7 21.36 30.94 -17.20
CA SER A 7 21.03 29.75 -16.42
C SER A 7 21.32 28.53 -17.30
N ASN A 8 22.08 27.55 -16.81
CA ASN A 8 22.36 26.32 -17.57
C ASN A 8 21.10 25.48 -17.88
N ALA A 9 19.90 25.91 -17.47
CA ALA A 9 18.62 25.30 -17.84
C ALA A 9 18.15 25.77 -19.23
N ASP A 10 19.02 25.64 -20.24
CA ASP A 10 18.74 26.06 -21.63
C ASP A 10 17.99 24.98 -22.44
N SER A 11 17.69 23.83 -21.84
CA SER A 11 16.90 22.74 -22.44
C SER A 11 16.02 22.04 -21.39
N PHE A 12 14.95 21.39 -21.81
CA PHE A 12 14.09 20.62 -20.89
C PHE A 12 14.79 19.38 -20.35
N LEU A 13 15.73 18.82 -21.11
CA LEU A 13 16.59 17.73 -20.64
C LEU A 13 17.52 18.18 -19.51
N THR A 14 18.08 19.39 -19.59
CA THR A 14 18.85 19.94 -18.45
C THR A 14 17.94 20.24 -17.26
N LEU A 15 16.67 20.57 -17.49
CA LEU A 15 15.67 20.76 -16.43
C LEU A 15 15.35 19.43 -15.70
N ALA A 16 15.48 18.28 -16.37
CA ALA A 16 15.26 16.95 -15.79
C ALA A 16 16.23 16.62 -14.64
N ASP A 17 17.41 17.24 -14.61
CA ASP A 17 18.34 17.11 -13.48
C ASP A 17 17.80 17.75 -12.19
N TRP A 18 16.89 18.72 -12.34
CA TRP A 18 16.36 19.56 -11.25
C TRP A 18 14.90 19.27 -10.89
N LEU A 19 14.14 18.70 -11.83
CA LEU A 19 12.71 18.42 -11.69
C LEU A 19 12.41 16.94 -12.04
N PRO A 20 11.66 16.23 -11.18
CA PRO A 20 11.33 14.84 -11.42
C PRO A 20 10.32 14.69 -12.56
N GLY A 21 10.36 13.54 -13.22
CA GLY A 21 9.35 13.13 -14.19
C GLY A 21 9.50 13.78 -15.56
N ILE A 22 10.67 14.35 -15.87
CA ILE A 22 11.04 14.77 -17.22
C ILE A 22 12.00 13.73 -17.78
N SER A 23 11.67 13.17 -18.95
CA SER A 23 12.54 12.26 -19.69
C SER A 23 12.40 12.52 -21.20
N GLY A 24 13.35 12.04 -22.00
CA GLY A 24 13.31 12.25 -23.45
C GLY A 24 14.68 12.08 -24.09
N HIS A 25 14.72 12.12 -25.42
CA HIS A 25 15.96 12.09 -26.20
C HIS A 25 16.40 13.47 -26.68
N ASP A 26 15.44 14.37 -26.92
CA ASP A 26 15.63 15.77 -27.29
C ASP A 26 14.44 16.61 -26.82
N ASP A 27 14.53 17.93 -26.98
CA ASP A 27 13.45 18.86 -26.57
C ASP A 27 12.16 18.71 -27.40
N ALA A 28 12.19 18.03 -28.55
CA ALA A 28 11.02 17.78 -29.38
C ALA A 28 10.27 16.48 -28.99
N HIS A 29 10.94 15.57 -28.29
CA HIS A 29 10.43 14.26 -27.87
C HIS A 29 10.59 14.07 -26.35
N LEU A 30 9.90 14.92 -25.60
CA LEU A 30 9.86 14.89 -24.14
C LEU A 30 8.64 14.14 -23.63
N ASN A 31 8.86 13.33 -22.60
CA ASN A 31 7.82 12.78 -21.75
C ASN A 31 7.86 13.52 -20.41
N LEU A 32 6.71 14.05 -19.99
CA LEU A 32 6.54 14.82 -18.76
C LEU A 32 5.64 14.05 -17.79
N PHE A 33 5.88 14.26 -16.49
CA PHE A 33 5.19 13.60 -15.38
C PHE A 33 5.40 12.08 -15.32
N GLU A 34 6.52 11.60 -15.85
CA GLU A 34 6.90 10.19 -15.81
C GLU A 34 7.27 9.74 -14.38
N PRO A 35 7.06 8.46 -14.04
CA PRO A 35 7.60 7.88 -12.83
C PRO A 35 9.14 7.96 -12.81
N VAL A 36 9.72 8.46 -11.72
CA VAL A 36 11.18 8.52 -11.54
C VAL A 36 11.70 7.26 -10.84
N SER A 37 12.92 6.82 -11.21
CA SER A 37 13.59 5.67 -10.61
C SER A 37 13.90 5.87 -9.12
N GLU A 38 14.07 4.77 -8.38
CA GLU A 38 14.41 4.84 -6.95
C GLU A 38 15.77 5.48 -6.70
N ASP A 39 16.77 5.20 -7.54
CA ASP A 39 18.09 5.82 -7.45
C ASP A 39 18.02 7.34 -7.62
N PHE A 40 17.22 7.82 -8.58
CA PHE A 40 16.98 9.26 -8.75
C PHE A 40 16.33 9.83 -7.48
N ARG A 41 15.30 9.19 -6.93
CA ARG A 41 14.65 9.64 -5.68
C ARG A 41 15.64 9.67 -4.52
N HIS A 42 16.50 8.67 -4.38
CA HIS A 42 17.49 8.56 -3.33
C HIS A 42 18.58 9.63 -3.45
N ILE A 43 19.14 9.85 -4.65
CA ILE A 43 20.14 10.88 -4.92
C ILE A 43 19.58 12.27 -4.62
N GLN A 44 18.37 12.57 -5.09
CA GLN A 44 17.75 13.88 -4.89
C GLN A 44 17.36 14.10 -3.42
N THR A 45 16.89 13.05 -2.72
CA THR A 45 16.59 13.09 -1.28
C THR A 45 17.84 13.29 -0.44
N THR A 46 18.90 12.54 -0.72
CA THR A 46 20.20 12.64 -0.03
C THR A 46 20.85 14.00 -0.27
N GLY A 47 20.81 14.47 -1.52
CA GLY A 47 21.30 15.79 -1.91
C GLY A 47 20.41 16.95 -1.46
N LYS A 48 19.28 16.66 -0.79
CA LYS A 48 18.26 17.63 -0.38
C LYS A 48 17.84 18.57 -1.51
N ARG A 49 17.74 18.08 -2.76
CA ARG A 49 17.51 18.88 -3.98
C ARG A 49 16.03 19.26 -4.16
N LEU A 50 15.76 20.22 -5.03
CA LEU A 50 14.39 20.68 -5.33
C LEU A 50 13.50 19.57 -5.88
N SER A 51 14.06 18.63 -6.63
CA SER A 51 13.36 17.44 -7.15
C SER A 51 13.05 16.37 -6.11
N SER A 52 13.55 16.53 -4.88
CA SER A 52 13.28 15.60 -3.79
C SER A 52 11.82 15.67 -3.36
N LEU A 53 11.08 14.57 -3.54
CA LEU A 53 9.69 14.45 -3.06
C LEU A 53 9.53 14.76 -1.56
N THR A 54 10.61 14.62 -0.79
CA THR A 54 10.66 14.90 0.67
C THR A 54 11.16 16.29 1.02
N HIS A 55 11.93 16.96 0.15
CA HIS A 55 12.64 18.21 0.50
C HIS A 55 12.28 19.41 -0.36
N TRP A 56 11.59 19.21 -1.50
CA TRP A 56 11.17 20.29 -2.41
C TRP A 56 10.44 21.41 -1.67
N ARG A 57 9.65 21.03 -0.65
CA ARG A 57 8.86 21.95 0.20
C ARG A 57 9.73 22.91 1.01
N TYR A 58 10.96 22.53 1.38
CA TYR A 58 11.87 23.39 2.14
C TYR A 58 12.46 24.52 1.30
N TYR A 59 12.55 24.36 -0.02
CA TYR A 59 13.04 25.41 -0.92
C TYR A 59 12.06 26.57 -1.07
N TYR A 60 10.77 26.31 -0.89
CA TYR A 60 9.71 27.31 -0.97
C TYR A 60 9.21 27.78 0.41
N ALA A 61 9.78 27.25 1.49
CA ALA A 61 9.49 27.69 2.84
C ALA A 61 10.34 28.92 3.18
N PHE A 62 9.71 30.09 3.32
CA PHE A 62 10.36 31.33 3.74
C PHE A 62 10.67 31.40 5.24
N SER A 63 10.69 30.27 5.95
CA SER A 63 11.02 30.13 7.36
C SER A 63 11.88 28.90 7.60
N SER A 64 12.71 28.93 8.66
CA SER A 64 13.49 27.76 9.09
C SER A 64 12.57 26.54 9.23
N PRO A 65 13.00 25.32 8.83
CA PRO A 65 12.16 24.13 8.95
C PRO A 65 11.78 23.85 10.40
N GLN A 66 10.63 24.34 10.86
CA GLN A 66 10.16 24.15 12.24
C GLN A 66 9.69 22.71 12.50
N ASN A 67 9.69 21.85 11.46
CA ASN A 67 9.06 20.53 11.46
C ASN A 67 9.98 19.45 10.87
N VAL A 68 11.22 19.37 11.36
CA VAL A 68 12.15 18.30 10.99
C VAL A 68 12.35 17.41 12.21
N LEU A 69 12.07 16.11 12.07
CA LEU A 69 12.39 15.15 13.12
C LEU A 69 13.93 15.07 13.28
N PRO A 70 14.46 15.26 14.50
CA PRO A 70 15.90 15.17 14.73
C PRO A 70 16.38 13.74 14.56
N THR A 71 17.67 13.55 14.24
CA THR A 71 18.28 12.21 14.13
C THR A 71 18.08 11.39 15.41
N ASP A 72 18.13 12.02 16.58
CA ASP A 72 17.92 11.36 17.87
C ASP A 72 16.52 10.75 18.02
N PHE A 73 15.51 11.32 17.35
CA PHE A 73 14.18 10.71 17.32
C PHE A 73 14.23 9.32 16.69
N PHE A 74 14.94 9.16 15.58
CA PHE A 74 15.05 7.88 14.89
C PHE A 74 15.96 6.90 15.65
N ASN A 75 17.04 7.39 16.26
CA ASN A 75 17.86 6.57 17.16
C ASN A 75 17.02 5.98 18.30
N GLU A 76 16.18 6.81 18.94
CA GLU A 76 15.28 6.35 19.99
C GLU A 76 14.18 5.43 19.46
N LEU A 77 13.62 5.72 18.28
CA LEU A 77 12.62 4.88 17.63
C LEU A 77 13.15 3.45 17.41
N PHE A 78 14.35 3.32 16.84
CA PHE A 78 14.97 2.01 16.60
C PHE A 78 15.35 1.30 17.90
N LYS A 79 15.92 2.02 18.87
CA LYS A 79 16.20 1.46 20.21
C LYS A 79 14.94 0.89 20.87
N GLN A 80 13.82 1.62 20.79
CA GLN A 80 12.53 1.15 21.31
C GLN A 80 12.05 -0.09 20.55
N ALA A 81 12.18 -0.12 19.23
CA ALA A 81 11.83 -1.27 18.40
C ALA A 81 12.65 -2.53 18.74
N GLY A 82 13.92 -2.38 19.07
CA GLY A 82 14.79 -3.50 19.44
C GLY A 82 14.48 -4.15 20.79
N VAL A 83 13.56 -3.60 21.58
CA VAL A 83 13.18 -4.12 22.90
C VAL A 83 11.74 -4.64 22.83
N PRO A 84 11.52 -5.98 22.90
CA PRO A 84 10.19 -6.57 22.78
C PRO A 84 9.16 -6.00 23.77
N GLU A 85 9.58 -5.68 24.99
CA GLU A 85 8.73 -5.12 26.04
C GLU A 85 8.21 -3.71 25.70
N ASN A 86 8.89 -2.98 24.81
CA ASN A 86 8.51 -1.64 24.39
C ASN A 86 7.60 -1.63 23.16
N GLN A 87 7.26 -2.79 22.59
CA GLN A 87 6.47 -2.88 21.35
C GLN A 87 5.13 -2.16 21.45
N GLN A 88 4.40 -2.31 22.56
CA GLN A 88 3.14 -1.61 22.75
C GLN A 88 3.34 -0.08 22.74
N GLN A 89 4.35 0.41 23.46
CA GLN A 89 4.64 1.84 23.53
C GLN A 89 5.08 2.40 22.16
N LEU A 90 5.86 1.63 21.40
CA LEU A 90 6.25 1.95 20.04
C LEU A 90 5.03 2.08 19.13
N SER A 91 4.13 1.10 19.16
CA SER A 91 2.89 1.10 18.37
C SER A 91 2.02 2.30 18.70
N GLU A 92 1.76 2.56 19.97
CA GLU A 92 0.98 3.72 20.42
C GLU A 92 1.62 5.04 19.95
N LYS A 93 2.95 5.15 20.07
CA LYS A 93 3.71 6.32 19.61
C LYS A 93 3.54 6.53 18.11
N LEU A 94 3.74 5.51 17.28
CA LEU A 94 3.61 5.62 15.82
C LEU A 94 2.17 5.89 15.38
N LEU A 95 1.19 5.18 15.96
CA LEU A 95 -0.23 5.36 15.68
C LEU A 95 -0.74 6.75 16.07
N SER A 96 -0.20 7.34 17.15
CA SER A 96 -0.52 8.72 17.54
C SER A 96 -0.09 9.75 16.48
N LYS A 97 0.97 9.44 15.70
CA LYS A 97 1.50 10.32 14.65
C LYS A 97 0.63 10.42 13.40
N ILE A 98 -0.38 9.55 13.27
CA ILE A 98 -1.39 9.61 12.20
C ILE A 98 -2.39 10.74 12.47
N ASN A 99 -2.76 10.95 13.74
CA ASN A 99 -3.75 11.94 14.14
C ASN A 99 -3.15 13.33 14.38
N SER A 100 -1.85 13.40 14.64
CA SER A 100 -1.17 14.69 14.75
C SER A 100 -1.06 15.35 13.38
N VAL A 101 -1.60 16.57 13.26
CA VAL A 101 -1.35 17.45 12.12
C VAL A 101 0.15 17.67 12.03
N GLY A 102 0.81 17.00 11.08
CA GLY A 102 2.16 17.33 10.68
C GLY A 102 2.13 18.65 9.90
N SER A 103 3.30 19.22 9.61
CA SER A 103 3.32 20.52 8.96
C SER A 103 2.71 20.50 7.55
N LEU A 104 1.67 21.32 7.40
CA LEU A 104 1.18 21.97 6.18
C LEU A 104 0.63 21.11 5.02
N SER A 105 0.76 19.76 5.01
CA SER A 105 -0.11 18.91 4.14
C SER A 105 -0.14 17.40 4.45
N GLY A 106 0.47 16.92 5.54
CA GLY A 106 0.58 15.49 5.83
C GLY A 106 0.71 15.19 7.32
N THR A 107 0.70 13.91 7.68
CA THR A 107 0.85 13.43 9.05
C THR A 107 2.33 13.28 9.43
N TRP A 108 2.62 13.33 10.74
CA TRP A 108 3.95 12.96 11.21
C TRP A 108 4.30 11.50 10.90
N PHE A 109 3.30 10.62 10.77
CA PHE A 109 3.50 9.23 10.37
C PHE A 109 4.08 9.14 8.94
N GLU A 110 3.46 9.82 7.97
CA GLU A 110 3.98 9.88 6.58
C GLU A 110 5.39 10.50 6.54
N HIS A 111 5.64 11.52 7.37
CA HIS A 111 6.99 12.08 7.47
C HIS A 111 8.01 11.07 8.02
N ILE A 112 7.67 10.30 9.04
CA ILE A 112 8.53 9.23 9.59
C ILE A 112 8.86 8.22 8.49
N LEU A 113 7.86 7.71 7.76
CA LEU A 113 8.06 6.76 6.67
C LEU A 113 9.04 7.30 5.62
N SER A 114 8.87 8.56 5.23
CA SER A 114 9.73 9.21 4.24
C SER A 114 11.21 9.31 4.64
N ARG A 115 11.51 9.17 5.94
CA ARG A 115 12.87 9.23 6.50
C ARG A 115 13.48 7.85 6.73
N LEU A 116 12.68 6.78 6.74
CA LEU A 116 13.13 5.38 6.83
C LEU A 116 13.73 4.90 5.50
N THR A 117 14.77 5.60 5.07
CA THR A 117 15.55 5.33 3.84
C THR A 117 16.60 4.24 4.08
N PRO A 118 17.12 3.58 3.02
CA PRO A 118 18.18 2.58 3.16
C PRO A 118 19.41 3.11 3.91
N GLY A 119 19.78 4.38 3.70
CA GLY A 119 20.91 5.00 4.39
C GLY A 119 20.73 5.07 5.91
N LEU A 120 19.52 5.40 6.39
CA LEU A 120 19.22 5.42 7.83
C LEU A 120 19.16 4.01 8.42
N ILE A 121 18.59 3.06 7.67
CA ILE A 121 18.40 1.67 8.09
C ILE A 121 19.72 0.91 8.16
N LYS A 122 20.67 1.21 7.27
CA LYS A 122 21.96 0.49 7.16
C LYS A 122 22.76 0.42 8.46
N GLU A 123 22.59 1.40 9.35
CA GLU A 123 23.30 1.48 10.63
C GLU A 123 22.61 0.69 11.76
N ARG A 124 21.45 0.11 11.50
CA ARG A 124 20.60 -0.53 12.52
C ARG A 124 20.90 -2.02 12.63
N ASN A 125 20.72 -2.57 13.83
CA ASN A 125 20.88 -4.00 14.05
C ASN A 125 19.60 -4.79 13.72
N PHE A 126 19.70 -6.11 13.74
CA PHE A 126 18.60 -7.00 13.39
C PHE A 126 17.35 -6.79 14.26
N GLU A 127 17.49 -6.65 15.58
CA GLU A 127 16.35 -6.52 16.50
C GLU A 127 15.59 -5.21 16.29
N GLU A 128 16.35 -4.12 16.10
CA GLU A 128 15.78 -2.80 15.83
C GLU A 128 14.92 -2.82 14.55
N CYS A 129 15.40 -3.49 13.49
CA CYS A 129 14.64 -3.66 12.26
C CYS A 129 13.45 -4.62 12.44
N ALA A 130 13.67 -5.77 13.07
CA ALA A 130 12.64 -6.78 13.28
C ALA A 130 11.46 -6.24 14.08
N GLY A 131 11.73 -5.46 15.13
CA GLY A 131 10.70 -4.83 15.93
C GLY A 131 9.91 -3.76 15.18
N LEU A 132 10.55 -3.01 14.27
CA LEU A 132 9.84 -2.03 13.46
C LEU A 132 9.02 -2.70 12.35
N ILE A 133 9.49 -3.80 11.79
CA ILE A 133 8.69 -4.64 10.87
C ILE A 133 7.48 -5.20 11.59
N GLN A 134 7.64 -5.69 12.83
CA GLN A 134 6.52 -6.22 13.61
C GLN A 134 5.39 -5.19 13.73
N PHE A 135 5.71 -3.92 14.02
CA PHE A 135 4.72 -2.84 14.00
C PHE A 135 3.90 -2.80 12.71
N PHE A 136 4.53 -2.90 11.53
CA PHE A 136 3.81 -2.87 10.26
C PHE A 136 2.92 -4.11 10.07
N PHE A 137 3.41 -5.29 10.40
CA PHE A 137 2.63 -6.53 10.29
C PHE A 137 1.46 -6.60 11.26
N ASP A 138 1.54 -5.89 12.38
CA ASP A 138 0.48 -5.86 13.39
C ASP A 138 -0.51 -4.72 13.16
N HIS A 139 -0.06 -3.54 12.74
CA HIS A 139 -0.89 -2.33 12.77
C HIS A 139 -1.19 -1.67 11.42
N THR A 140 -0.68 -2.14 10.28
CA THR A 140 -0.91 -1.46 9.00
C THR A 140 -2.40 -1.40 8.59
N ASP A 141 -3.19 -2.40 8.92
CA ASP A 141 -4.63 -2.33 8.68
C ASP A 141 -5.31 -1.27 9.55
N GLU A 142 -4.85 -1.12 10.80
CA GLU A 142 -5.30 -0.06 11.70
C GLU A 142 -4.88 1.32 11.18
N VAL A 143 -3.65 1.45 10.69
CA VAL A 143 -3.15 2.64 10.01
C VAL A 143 -4.09 3.00 8.86
N SER A 144 -4.44 2.03 8.00
CA SER A 144 -5.39 2.27 6.90
C SER A 144 -6.75 2.76 7.41
N THR A 145 -7.30 2.16 8.47
CA THR A 145 -8.58 2.59 9.05
C THR A 145 -8.49 4.03 9.56
N ARG A 146 -7.44 4.38 10.31
CA ARG A 146 -7.25 5.73 10.87
C ARG A 146 -7.11 6.79 9.77
N PHE A 147 -6.40 6.49 8.69
CA PHE A 147 -6.33 7.42 7.55
C PHE A 147 -7.66 7.54 6.80
N ARG A 148 -8.42 6.45 6.64
CA ARG A 148 -9.76 6.48 6.02
C ARG A 148 -10.77 7.32 6.82
N ILE A 149 -10.66 7.35 8.16
CA ILE A 149 -11.47 8.25 9.00
C ILE A 149 -11.19 9.72 8.67
N ARG A 150 -9.93 10.07 8.36
CA ARG A 150 -9.53 11.43 8.00
C ARG A 150 -9.86 11.79 6.55
N ASN A 151 -9.72 10.83 5.65
CA ASN A 151 -10.03 10.95 4.23
C ASN A 151 -10.63 9.64 3.75
N THR A 152 -11.96 9.61 3.56
CA THR A 152 -12.71 8.40 3.14
C THR A 152 -12.19 7.81 1.83
N TRP A 153 -11.53 8.63 1.00
CA TRP A 153 -10.99 8.24 -0.29
C TRP A 153 -9.50 7.86 -0.25
N PHE A 154 -8.90 7.81 0.93
CA PHE A 154 -7.50 7.45 1.12
C PHE A 154 -7.17 6.05 0.56
N SER A 155 -5.99 5.96 -0.05
CA SER A 155 -5.38 4.72 -0.52
C SER A 155 -4.09 4.43 0.25
N LEU A 156 -4.02 3.25 0.88
CA LEU A 156 -2.84 2.83 1.62
C LEU A 156 -1.60 2.69 0.72
N ARG A 157 -1.79 2.34 -0.56
CA ARG A 157 -0.71 2.14 -1.54
C ARG A 157 0.16 3.39 -1.73
N GLU A 158 -0.36 4.56 -1.39
CA GLU A 158 0.32 5.85 -1.54
C GLU A 158 1.22 6.22 -0.34
N THR A 159 1.19 5.44 0.75
CA THR A 159 1.92 5.77 2.00
C THR A 159 3.41 5.45 1.97
N GLY A 160 3.86 4.57 1.08
CA GLY A 160 5.24 4.07 1.07
C GLY A 160 5.56 2.99 2.11
N ILE A 161 4.57 2.47 2.84
CA ILE A 161 4.78 1.39 3.83
C ILE A 161 5.46 0.16 3.20
N ASN A 162 4.98 -0.33 2.05
CA ASN A 162 5.56 -1.50 1.38
C ASN A 162 7.06 -1.29 1.08
N GLN A 163 7.43 -0.08 0.67
CA GLN A 163 8.82 0.28 0.37
C GLN A 163 9.69 0.28 1.64
N VAL A 164 9.20 0.88 2.74
CA VAL A 164 9.91 0.88 4.03
C VAL A 164 10.11 -0.54 4.54
N VAL A 165 9.08 -1.39 4.49
CA VAL A 165 9.16 -2.80 4.90
C VAL A 165 10.18 -3.54 4.05
N ARG A 166 10.19 -3.33 2.72
CA ARG A 166 11.20 -3.89 1.82
C ARG A 166 12.63 -3.47 2.18
N HIS A 167 12.86 -2.19 2.49
CA HIS A 167 14.18 -1.72 2.91
C HIS A 167 14.64 -2.38 4.21
N LEU A 168 13.75 -2.51 5.19
CA LEU A 168 14.05 -3.17 6.46
C LEU A 168 14.36 -4.66 6.25
N LEU A 169 13.55 -5.37 5.47
CA LEU A 169 13.76 -6.79 5.18
C LEU A 169 15.07 -7.02 4.40
N LYS A 170 15.35 -6.21 3.37
CA LYS A 170 16.60 -6.31 2.58
C LYS A 170 17.82 -6.08 3.45
N HIS A 171 17.76 -5.13 4.38
CA HIS A 171 18.84 -4.92 5.36
C HIS A 171 18.99 -6.10 6.32
N MET A 172 17.88 -6.63 6.86
CA MET A 172 17.92 -7.80 7.73
C MET A 172 18.49 -9.04 7.01
N GLN A 173 18.18 -9.24 5.73
CA GLN A 173 18.77 -10.32 4.93
C GLN A 173 20.29 -10.18 4.79
N ASN A 174 20.78 -8.96 4.58
CA ASN A 174 22.22 -8.70 4.53
C ASN A 174 22.93 -8.99 5.87
N ILE A 175 22.21 -8.92 6.99
CA ILE A 175 22.72 -9.30 8.31
C ILE A 175 22.63 -10.82 8.49
N ASP A 176 21.44 -11.38 8.33
CA ASP A 176 21.13 -12.80 8.52
C ASP A 176 19.86 -13.20 7.74
N GLU A 177 20.05 -13.81 6.57
CA GLU A 177 18.97 -14.27 5.71
C GLU A 177 18.08 -15.31 6.39
N THR A 178 18.67 -16.32 7.04
CA THR A 178 17.93 -17.43 7.66
C THR A 178 16.99 -16.92 8.75
N ARG A 179 17.52 -16.02 9.59
CA ARG A 179 16.74 -15.40 10.66
C ARG A 179 15.67 -14.47 10.12
N THR A 180 15.93 -13.77 9.02
CA THR A 180 14.93 -12.92 8.34
C THR A 180 13.78 -13.73 7.78
N VAL A 181 14.07 -14.85 7.11
CA VAL A 181 13.04 -15.77 6.58
C VAL A 181 12.20 -16.34 7.71
N THR A 182 12.83 -16.76 8.82
CA THR A 182 12.13 -17.28 10.00
C THR A 182 11.20 -16.23 10.61
N GLN A 183 11.66 -14.98 10.70
CA GLN A 183 10.83 -13.87 11.17
C GLN A 183 9.66 -13.59 10.23
N MET A 184 9.89 -13.61 8.91
CA MET A 184 8.83 -13.43 7.92
C MET A 184 7.78 -14.54 8.00
N GLU A 185 8.19 -15.81 8.11
CA GLU A 185 7.27 -16.96 8.31
C GLU A 185 6.39 -16.79 9.55
N LYS A 186 6.97 -16.29 10.65
CA LYS A 186 6.20 -15.98 11.86
C LYS A 186 5.18 -14.87 11.60
N LEU A 187 5.62 -13.75 11.03
CA LEU A 187 4.80 -12.55 10.87
C LEU A 187 3.62 -12.74 9.91
N ILE A 188 3.77 -13.51 8.83
CA ILE A 188 2.63 -13.82 7.94
C ILE A 188 1.57 -14.67 8.65
N VAL A 189 1.95 -15.51 9.61
CA VAL A 189 1.01 -16.36 10.35
C VAL A 189 0.37 -15.59 11.50
N THR A 190 1.14 -14.78 12.24
CA THR A 190 0.67 -14.17 13.50
C THR A 190 0.28 -12.71 13.39
N GLY A 191 0.72 -12.00 12.35
CA GLY A 191 0.58 -10.54 12.25
C GLY A 191 -0.88 -10.09 12.26
N ALA A 192 -1.21 -9.06 13.02
CA ALA A 192 -2.58 -8.59 13.22
C ALA A 192 -3.16 -7.74 12.06
N SER A 193 -2.42 -7.54 10.97
CA SER A 193 -2.87 -6.84 9.76
C SER A 193 -2.99 -7.75 8.52
N PRO A 194 -3.84 -8.79 8.53
CA PRO A 194 -3.90 -9.78 7.46
C PRO A 194 -4.30 -9.20 6.09
N PHE A 195 -5.01 -8.07 6.03
CA PHE A 195 -5.45 -7.50 4.76
C PHE A 195 -4.29 -6.83 4.02
N TRP A 196 -3.50 -6.04 4.74
CA TRP A 196 -2.25 -5.52 4.21
C TRP A 196 -1.21 -6.62 3.96
N ILE A 197 -1.09 -7.62 4.84
CA ILE A 197 -0.18 -8.76 4.59
C ILE A 197 -0.54 -9.45 3.27
N ALA A 198 -1.83 -9.59 2.94
CA ALA A 198 -2.26 -10.14 1.65
C ALA A 198 -1.81 -9.30 0.46
N ASP A 199 -1.93 -7.97 0.55
CA ASP A 199 -1.44 -7.05 -0.48
C ASP A 199 0.08 -7.16 -0.66
N PHE A 200 0.83 -7.14 0.45
CA PHE A 200 2.28 -7.24 0.45
C PHE A 200 2.77 -8.60 -0.10
N MET A 201 2.15 -9.70 0.33
CA MET A 201 2.48 -11.05 -0.15
C MET A 201 2.16 -11.21 -1.64
N ARG A 202 1.07 -10.61 -2.11
CA ARG A 202 0.72 -10.62 -3.52
C ARG A 202 1.79 -9.95 -4.38
N ASP A 203 2.33 -8.81 -3.95
CA ASP A 203 3.44 -8.15 -4.64
C ASP A 203 4.65 -9.09 -4.77
N LEU A 204 5.04 -9.79 -3.69
CA LEU A 204 6.16 -10.75 -3.71
C LEU A 204 5.93 -11.93 -4.68
N ILE A 205 4.71 -12.45 -4.73
CA ILE A 205 4.35 -13.57 -5.60
C ILE A 205 4.38 -13.15 -7.07
N TRP A 206 3.93 -11.93 -7.36
CA TRP A 206 3.94 -11.37 -8.70
C TRP A 206 5.37 -11.13 -9.22
N GLU A 207 6.32 -10.79 -8.35
CA GLU A 207 7.75 -10.66 -8.73
C GLU A 207 8.32 -11.94 -9.35
N HIS A 208 7.85 -13.11 -8.92
CA HIS A 208 8.33 -14.39 -9.44
C HIS A 208 7.40 -15.00 -10.50
N GLY A 209 6.38 -14.27 -10.97
CA GLY A 209 5.39 -14.79 -11.93
C GLY A 209 4.53 -15.92 -11.38
N LEU A 210 4.44 -16.07 -10.05
CA LEU A 210 3.70 -17.15 -9.41
C LEU A 210 2.18 -16.99 -9.51
N ALA A 211 1.70 -15.78 -9.82
CA ALA A 211 0.27 -15.49 -9.99
C ALA A 211 -0.25 -15.68 -11.42
N GLN A 212 0.62 -15.60 -12.45
CA GLN A 212 0.43 -15.99 -13.86
C GLN A 212 1.58 -15.45 -14.74
N ASN A 213 2.01 -16.25 -15.72
CA ASN A 213 3.13 -16.05 -16.68
C ASN A 213 4.54 -15.95 -16.08
N ALA A 214 5.49 -16.63 -16.73
CA ALA A 214 6.90 -16.60 -16.38
C ALA A 214 7.49 -15.21 -16.62
N VAL A 215 7.50 -14.38 -15.58
CA VAL A 215 8.25 -13.14 -15.57
C VAL A 215 9.70 -13.51 -15.23
N PRO A 216 10.71 -12.99 -15.96
CA PRO A 216 12.10 -13.10 -15.52
C PRO A 216 12.19 -12.56 -14.10
N SER A 217 12.69 -13.37 -13.16
CA SER A 217 12.82 -12.93 -11.77
C SER A 217 13.60 -11.61 -11.75
N PRO A 218 13.06 -10.53 -11.15
CA PRO A 218 13.75 -9.26 -11.05
C PRO A 218 15.11 -9.48 -10.39
N SER A 219 16.15 -8.80 -10.88
CA SER A 219 17.48 -8.79 -10.25
C SER A 219 17.43 -8.32 -8.79
N ASP A 220 16.39 -7.58 -8.43
CA ASP A 220 16.17 -6.97 -7.12
C ASP A 220 15.02 -7.59 -6.32
N ALA A 221 14.63 -8.82 -6.65
CA ALA A 221 13.61 -9.56 -5.88
C ALA A 221 14.02 -9.68 -4.40
N LEU A 222 13.06 -9.47 -3.50
CA LEU A 222 13.34 -9.46 -2.06
C LEU A 222 13.74 -10.84 -1.55
N PHE A 223 13.01 -11.87 -1.92
CA PHE A 223 13.28 -13.26 -1.54
C PHE A 223 13.55 -14.10 -2.78
N SER A 224 14.15 -15.28 -2.59
CA SER A 224 14.21 -16.27 -3.66
C SER A 224 12.81 -16.81 -3.94
N ARG A 225 12.61 -17.34 -5.16
CA ARG A 225 11.33 -17.96 -5.54
C ARG A 225 10.90 -19.05 -4.55
N ASP A 226 11.81 -19.93 -4.14
CA ASP A 226 11.51 -21.03 -3.21
C ASP A 226 11.08 -20.53 -1.83
N ILE A 227 11.68 -19.44 -1.34
CA ILE A 227 11.24 -18.79 -0.09
C ILE A 227 9.84 -18.22 -0.28
N THR A 228 9.59 -17.50 -1.38
CA THR A 228 8.30 -16.89 -1.65
C THR A 228 7.17 -17.92 -1.79
N GLU A 229 7.44 -19.07 -2.43
CA GLU A 229 6.48 -20.18 -2.52
C GLU A 229 6.12 -20.73 -1.12
N ARG A 230 7.10 -20.94 -0.23
CA ARG A 230 6.81 -21.37 1.15
C ARG A 230 6.01 -20.35 1.95
N LEU A 231 6.34 -19.05 1.82
CA LEU A 231 5.60 -17.98 2.47
C LEU A 231 4.16 -17.89 1.94
N ARG A 232 3.96 -18.04 0.62
CA ARG A 232 2.64 -18.12 -0.01
C ARG A 232 1.82 -19.23 0.62
N ASP A 233 2.34 -20.45 0.68
CA ASP A 233 1.59 -21.62 1.13
C ASP A 233 1.14 -21.45 2.59
N ARG A 234 2.04 -21.00 3.48
CA ARG A 234 1.70 -20.70 4.88
C ARG A 234 0.62 -19.63 5.02
N PHE A 235 0.67 -18.58 4.20
CA PHE A 235 -0.33 -17.52 4.28
C PHE A 235 -1.67 -17.96 3.66
N ALA A 236 -1.66 -18.76 2.59
CA ALA A 236 -2.87 -19.35 2.00
C ALA A 236 -3.61 -20.27 2.99
N GLU A 237 -2.87 -21.04 3.80
CA GLU A 237 -3.43 -21.81 4.92
C GLU A 237 -4.15 -20.88 5.92
N ARG A 238 -3.50 -19.76 6.30
CA ARG A 238 -4.11 -18.76 7.19
C ARG A 238 -5.37 -18.12 6.58
N MET A 239 -5.34 -17.76 5.30
CA MET A 239 -6.52 -17.21 4.58
C MET A 239 -7.72 -18.16 4.59
N SER A 240 -7.46 -19.46 4.67
CA SER A 240 -8.49 -20.49 4.67
C SER A 240 -9.16 -20.69 6.04
N GLN A 241 -8.62 -20.08 7.10
CA GLN A 241 -9.14 -20.19 8.46
C GLN A 241 -10.50 -19.48 8.61
N PRO A 242 -11.48 -20.10 9.31
CA PRO A 242 -12.81 -19.50 9.52
C PRO A 242 -12.76 -18.11 10.17
N GLU A 243 -11.86 -17.91 11.12
CA GLU A 243 -11.71 -16.66 11.86
C GLU A 243 -11.37 -15.49 10.92
N LEU A 244 -10.46 -15.71 9.97
CA LEU A 244 -10.07 -14.69 9.01
C LEU A 244 -11.16 -14.45 7.97
N LYS A 245 -11.86 -15.50 7.52
CA LYS A 245 -13.01 -15.39 6.61
C LYS A 245 -14.13 -14.54 7.21
N GLN A 246 -14.42 -14.69 8.50
CA GLN A 246 -15.41 -13.86 9.20
C GLN A 246 -15.00 -12.38 9.27
N GLN A 247 -13.71 -12.09 9.44
CA GLN A 247 -13.21 -10.71 9.43
C GLN A 247 -13.37 -10.00 8.08
N LEU A 248 -13.38 -10.74 6.95
CA LEU A 248 -13.59 -10.15 5.62
C LEU A 248 -14.90 -9.37 5.54
N LEU A 249 -15.95 -9.88 6.17
CA LEU A 249 -17.27 -9.26 6.19
C LEU A 249 -17.34 -8.03 7.10
N LEU A 250 -16.32 -7.75 7.90
CA LEU A 250 -16.24 -6.55 8.75
C LEU A 250 -15.45 -5.42 8.09
N ARG A 251 -14.72 -5.68 7.00
CA ARG A 251 -13.89 -4.68 6.32
C ARG A 251 -14.64 -3.93 5.24
N GLN A 252 -14.23 -2.69 5.05
CA GLN A 252 -14.54 -1.91 3.86
C GLN A 252 -13.48 -2.17 2.79
N SER A 253 -13.90 -2.50 1.57
CA SER A 253 -13.03 -2.80 0.43
C SER A 253 -12.16 -4.06 0.59
N ILE A 254 -12.65 -5.19 0.07
CA ILE A 254 -11.96 -6.49 0.13
C ILE A 254 -11.55 -7.04 -1.25
N LEU A 255 -11.83 -6.32 -2.34
CA LEU A 255 -11.55 -6.79 -3.69
C LEU A 255 -10.07 -7.16 -3.89
N GLY A 256 -9.15 -6.28 -3.44
CA GLY A 256 -7.72 -6.56 -3.51
C GLY A 256 -7.30 -7.80 -2.72
N TYR A 257 -7.96 -8.05 -1.59
CA TYR A 257 -7.74 -9.25 -0.79
C TYR A 257 -8.24 -10.52 -1.50
N LEU A 258 -9.43 -10.49 -2.13
CA LEU A 258 -9.94 -11.65 -2.87
C LEU A 258 -9.03 -12.05 -4.01
N TYR A 259 -8.48 -11.07 -4.72
CA TYR A 259 -7.46 -11.32 -5.73
C TYR A 259 -6.18 -11.90 -5.14
N ALA A 260 -5.68 -11.36 -4.02
CA ALA A 260 -4.53 -11.91 -3.34
C ALA A 260 -4.77 -13.37 -2.92
N TRP A 261 -5.96 -13.66 -2.39
CA TRP A 261 -6.35 -15.00 -1.99
C TRP A 261 -6.45 -15.96 -3.18
N ARG A 262 -7.02 -15.52 -4.30
CA ARG A 262 -7.07 -16.28 -5.55
C ARG A 262 -5.67 -16.62 -6.05
N ASP A 263 -4.78 -15.63 -6.09
CA ASP A 263 -3.42 -15.77 -6.60
C ASP A 263 -2.53 -16.64 -5.66
N MET A 264 -2.85 -16.70 -4.36
CA MET A 264 -2.12 -17.51 -3.37
C MET A 264 -2.65 -18.92 -3.18
N SER A 265 -3.95 -19.12 -3.39
CA SER A 265 -4.62 -20.40 -3.20
C SER A 265 -5.14 -20.94 -4.53
N SER A 266 -6.42 -20.72 -4.84
CA SER A 266 -7.05 -21.08 -6.09
C SER A 266 -8.31 -20.24 -6.34
N ASP A 267 -8.72 -20.18 -7.61
CA ASP A 267 -10.00 -19.58 -8.02
C ASP A 267 -11.21 -20.25 -7.34
N GLU A 268 -11.20 -21.58 -7.27
CA GLU A 268 -12.31 -22.34 -6.68
C GLU A 268 -12.46 -22.08 -5.18
N ALA A 269 -11.35 -21.92 -4.44
CA ALA A 269 -11.41 -21.62 -3.01
C ALA A 269 -12.12 -20.28 -2.72
N VAL A 270 -11.85 -19.25 -3.53
CA VAL A 270 -12.49 -17.94 -3.39
C VAL A 270 -13.94 -17.99 -3.84
N LYS A 271 -14.23 -18.62 -4.99
CA LYS A 271 -15.61 -18.80 -5.48
C LYS A 271 -16.48 -19.55 -4.49
N GLN A 272 -15.98 -20.62 -3.89
CA GLN A 272 -16.70 -21.37 -2.87
C GLN A 272 -17.09 -20.48 -1.68
N TRP A 273 -16.17 -19.65 -1.19
CA TRP A 273 -16.47 -18.69 -0.13
C TRP A 273 -17.49 -17.63 -0.58
N VAL A 274 -17.40 -17.13 -1.81
CA VAL A 274 -18.39 -16.20 -2.37
C VAL A 274 -19.77 -16.85 -2.39
N ARG A 275 -19.92 -18.08 -2.88
CA ARG A 275 -21.20 -18.82 -2.86
C ARG A 275 -21.81 -18.88 -1.46
N GLU A 276 -20.99 -19.19 -0.46
CA GLU A 276 -21.42 -19.30 0.94
C GLU A 276 -21.93 -17.96 1.48
N VAL A 277 -21.21 -16.86 1.20
CA VAL A 277 -21.61 -15.51 1.63
C VAL A 277 -22.84 -15.01 0.87
N THR A 278 -22.96 -15.31 -0.42
CA THR A 278 -24.03 -14.79 -1.29
C THR A 278 -25.25 -15.71 -1.34
N ALA A 279 -25.35 -16.69 -0.44
CA ALA A 279 -26.50 -17.59 -0.35
C ALA A 279 -27.81 -16.86 0.00
N THR A 280 -27.72 -15.68 0.62
CA THR A 280 -28.85 -14.80 0.94
C THR A 280 -28.75 -13.47 0.18
N ASP A 281 -29.88 -12.79 -0.01
CA ASP A 281 -29.92 -11.48 -0.66
C ASP A 281 -29.14 -10.43 0.14
N GLU A 282 -29.26 -10.46 1.47
CA GLU A 282 -28.49 -9.61 2.37
C GLU A 282 -26.98 -9.86 2.24
N GLY A 283 -26.57 -11.13 2.19
CA GLY A 283 -25.18 -11.51 2.02
C GLY A 283 -24.61 -11.08 0.67
N LEU A 284 -25.40 -11.18 -0.41
CA LEU A 284 -25.05 -10.66 -1.73
C LEU A 284 -24.83 -9.15 -1.73
N VAL A 285 -25.79 -8.38 -1.19
CA VAL A 285 -25.67 -6.91 -1.09
C VAL A 285 -24.45 -6.52 -0.26
N ASN A 286 -24.30 -7.13 0.91
CA ASN A 286 -23.22 -6.87 1.84
C ASN A 286 -21.84 -7.12 1.21
N LEU A 287 -21.69 -8.23 0.46
CA LEU A 287 -20.47 -8.54 -0.27
C LEU A 287 -20.20 -7.51 -1.37
N LEU A 288 -21.18 -7.20 -2.22
CA LEU A 288 -21.00 -6.29 -3.35
C LEU A 288 -20.59 -4.88 -2.91
N ILE A 289 -21.14 -4.37 -1.80
CA ILE A 289 -20.71 -3.10 -1.20
C ILE A 289 -19.20 -3.14 -0.85
N ARG A 290 -18.72 -4.27 -0.36
CA ARG A 290 -17.29 -4.45 0.01
C ARG A 290 -16.40 -4.69 -1.19
N LEU A 291 -16.96 -5.01 -2.36
CA LEU A 291 -16.22 -5.14 -3.61
C LEU A 291 -16.18 -3.83 -4.42
N GLN A 292 -16.83 -2.77 -3.93
CA GLN A 292 -16.75 -1.46 -4.56
C GLN A 292 -15.32 -0.91 -4.56
N THR A 293 -15.00 -0.25 -5.66
CA THR A 293 -13.74 0.47 -5.88
C THR A 293 -13.98 1.97 -5.78
N SER A 294 -13.01 2.71 -5.24
CA SER A 294 -12.99 4.17 -5.31
C SER A 294 -12.43 4.60 -6.66
N VAL A 295 -13.10 5.53 -7.33
CA VAL A 295 -12.61 6.16 -8.56
C VAL A 295 -12.56 7.66 -8.34
N PHE A 296 -11.49 8.28 -8.84
CA PHE A 296 -11.35 9.73 -8.88
C PHE A 296 -11.41 10.20 -10.33
N SER A 297 -12.35 11.10 -10.58
CA SER A 297 -12.52 11.76 -11.86
C SER A 297 -12.37 13.26 -11.69
N SER A 298 -11.68 13.92 -12.62
CA SER A 298 -11.52 15.37 -12.64
C SER A 298 -12.85 16.12 -12.75
N HIS A 299 -13.86 15.51 -13.38
CA HIS A 299 -15.17 16.15 -13.64
C HIS A 299 -16.27 15.72 -12.66
N ARG A 300 -16.21 14.49 -12.12
CA ARG A 300 -17.21 13.95 -11.16
C ARG A 300 -16.73 13.94 -9.71
N GLY A 301 -15.45 14.21 -9.47
CA GLY A 301 -14.85 14.02 -8.16
C GLY A 301 -14.69 12.54 -7.82
N ALA A 302 -14.72 12.22 -6.54
CA ALA A 302 -14.55 10.86 -6.05
C ALA A 302 -15.90 10.15 -5.94
N TYR A 303 -16.00 8.94 -6.48
CA TYR A 303 -17.21 8.12 -6.44
C TYR A 303 -16.87 6.64 -6.27
N ARG A 304 -17.87 5.84 -5.92
CA ARG A 304 -17.76 4.38 -5.82
C ARG A 304 -18.38 3.71 -7.03
N ARG A 305 -17.75 2.64 -7.50
CA ARG A 305 -18.31 1.77 -8.54
C ARG A 305 -18.04 0.31 -8.27
N ILE A 306 -18.87 -0.55 -8.83
CA ILE A 306 -18.58 -1.97 -8.98
C ILE A 306 -17.98 -2.15 -10.37
N ALA A 307 -16.66 -2.34 -10.45
CA ALA A 307 -16.00 -2.58 -11.72
C ALA A 307 -16.31 -4.01 -12.18
N ARG A 308 -17.24 -4.18 -13.14
CA ARG A 308 -17.74 -5.49 -13.57
C ARG A 308 -16.63 -6.46 -13.99
N ASP A 309 -15.64 -5.97 -14.72
CA ASP A 309 -14.49 -6.75 -15.19
C ASP A 309 -13.66 -7.31 -14.03
N GLN A 310 -13.66 -6.62 -12.89
CA GLN A 310 -12.91 -7.03 -11.71
C GLN A 310 -13.71 -7.91 -10.75
N VAL A 311 -15.03 -7.68 -10.67
CA VAL A 311 -15.90 -8.36 -9.71
C VAL A 311 -16.46 -9.67 -10.27
N SER A 312 -16.85 -9.68 -11.54
CA SER A 312 -17.47 -10.86 -12.18
C SER A 312 -16.65 -12.15 -12.12
N PRO A 313 -15.29 -12.16 -12.14
CA PRO A 313 -14.53 -13.40 -12.08
C PRO A 313 -14.73 -14.21 -10.78
N PHE A 314 -15.21 -13.58 -9.71
CA PHE A 314 -15.43 -14.24 -8.41
C PHE A 314 -16.80 -14.91 -8.27
N PHE A 315 -17.68 -14.74 -9.25
CA PHE A 315 -19.02 -15.32 -9.27
C PHE A 315 -19.09 -16.40 -10.35
N ASP A 316 -19.83 -17.48 -10.09
CA ASP A 316 -20.00 -18.56 -11.08
C ASP A 316 -20.81 -18.09 -12.30
N ASP A 317 -21.85 -17.28 -12.06
CA ASP A 317 -22.68 -16.67 -13.10
C ASP A 317 -23.00 -15.21 -12.73
N TRP A 318 -22.19 -14.29 -13.25
CA TRP A 318 -22.40 -12.87 -13.04
C TRP A 318 -23.69 -12.34 -13.70
N SER A 319 -24.13 -12.93 -14.81
CA SER A 319 -25.35 -12.48 -15.49
C SER A 319 -26.59 -12.75 -14.65
N ALA A 320 -26.64 -13.92 -14.00
CA ALA A 320 -27.70 -14.25 -13.04
C ALA A 320 -27.70 -13.30 -11.83
N VAL A 321 -26.52 -12.90 -11.35
CA VAL A 321 -26.38 -11.89 -10.28
C VAL A 321 -26.94 -10.54 -10.73
N GLU A 322 -26.59 -10.06 -11.93
CA GLU A 322 -27.10 -8.80 -12.47
C GLU A 322 -28.64 -8.79 -12.57
N GLU A 323 -29.25 -9.86 -13.09
CA GLU A 323 -30.72 -9.96 -13.16
C GLU A 323 -31.37 -9.95 -11.78
N LYS A 324 -30.79 -10.66 -10.81
CA LYS A 324 -31.26 -10.64 -9.43
C LYS A 324 -31.20 -9.24 -8.82
N LEU A 325 -30.09 -8.52 -9.05
CA LEU A 325 -29.92 -7.15 -8.57
C LEU A 325 -30.92 -6.19 -9.21
N LYS A 326 -31.19 -6.32 -10.52
CA LYS A 326 -32.20 -5.49 -11.21
C LYS A 326 -33.59 -5.63 -10.58
N VAL A 327 -34.01 -6.88 -10.30
CA VAL A 327 -35.30 -7.14 -9.64
C VAL A 327 -35.32 -6.54 -8.24
N MET A 328 -34.28 -6.81 -7.45
CA MET A 328 -34.19 -6.35 -6.06
C MET A 328 -34.16 -4.80 -5.94
N LEU A 329 -33.45 -4.11 -6.84
CA LEU A 329 -33.26 -2.65 -6.81
C LEU A 329 -34.37 -1.86 -7.55
N SER A 330 -35.36 -2.56 -8.11
CA SER A 330 -36.54 -1.97 -8.76
C SER A 330 -37.67 -1.58 -7.79
N GLY A 331 -37.55 -1.95 -6.50
CA GLY A 331 -38.53 -1.61 -5.47
C GLY A 331 -38.57 -0.11 -5.12
N ASN A 332 -39.70 0.34 -4.58
CA ASN A 332 -39.90 1.74 -4.15
C ASN A 332 -39.33 2.05 -2.75
N GLU A 333 -39.09 1.02 -1.94
CA GLU A 333 -38.50 1.15 -0.60
C GLU A 333 -37.22 0.31 -0.54
N LEU A 334 -36.08 0.95 -0.85
CA LEU A 334 -34.77 0.33 -0.76
C LEU A 334 -34.14 0.63 0.60
N THR A 335 -33.37 -0.31 1.13
CA THR A 335 -32.53 -0.04 2.30
C THR A 335 -31.39 0.93 1.93
N PRO A 336 -30.77 1.63 2.90
CA PRO A 336 -29.61 2.49 2.62
C PRO A 336 -28.48 1.77 1.86
N GLU A 337 -28.23 0.51 2.20
CA GLU A 337 -27.24 -0.36 1.54
C GLU A 337 -27.60 -0.65 0.09
N GLN A 338 -28.89 -0.87 -0.19
CA GLN A 338 -29.39 -1.11 -1.54
C GLN A 338 -29.33 0.16 -2.40
N GLU A 339 -29.61 1.33 -1.83
CA GLU A 339 -29.44 2.63 -2.52
C GLU A 339 -27.97 2.90 -2.84
N GLU A 340 -27.06 2.64 -1.89
CA GLU A 340 -25.62 2.75 -2.13
C GLU A 340 -25.17 1.82 -3.27
N LEU A 341 -25.63 0.57 -3.23
CA LEU A 341 -25.32 -0.43 -4.26
C LEU A 341 -25.86 -0.01 -5.63
N LYS A 342 -27.10 0.50 -5.69
CA LYS A 342 -27.72 1.00 -6.93
C LYS A 342 -26.94 2.16 -7.53
N SER A 343 -26.50 3.11 -6.70
CA SER A 343 -25.65 4.22 -7.14
C SER A 343 -24.31 3.72 -7.68
N ALA A 344 -23.67 2.77 -7.00
CA ALA A 344 -22.38 2.22 -7.42
C ALA A 344 -22.46 1.42 -8.73
N LEU A 345 -23.56 0.70 -8.97
CA LEU A 345 -23.81 -0.02 -10.23
C LEU A 345 -24.03 0.96 -11.40
N GLY A 346 -24.77 2.05 -11.18
CA GLY A 346 -24.98 3.07 -12.21
C GLY A 346 -23.74 3.89 -12.58
N ASN A 347 -22.63 3.74 -11.84
CA ASN A 347 -21.35 4.39 -12.11
C ASN A 347 -20.39 3.53 -12.96
N ASP A 348 -20.79 2.32 -13.35
CA ASP A 348 -19.99 1.42 -14.22
C ASP A 348 -20.25 1.65 -15.72
N ASP A 349 -21.25 2.48 -16.06
CA ASP A 349 -21.63 2.87 -17.43
C ASP A 349 -20.76 3.99 -18.04
#